data_AF-A0A3N6AE79-F1
#
_entry.id   AF-A0A3N6AE79-F1
#
_cell.length_a   1.000
_cell.length_b   1.000
_cell.length_c   1.000
_cell.angle_alpha   90.00
_cell.angle_beta   90.00
_cell.angle_gamma   90.00
#
_symmetry.space_group_name_H-M   'P 1'
#
loop_
_entity.id
_entity.type
_entity.pdbx_description
1 polymer ?
#
loop_
_entity_poly.entity_id
_entity_poly.type
_entity_poly.pdbx_seq_one_letter_code
_entity_poly.pdbx_strand_id
1 'polypeptide(L)'
;MTIKIKNIAHLREDQNGVWLEHDLNDHLASVAAIAAVFADEFNNRDWATAAGMLHDLGKYNPQWQKYLRRNNGDYSEEDNGQD
;
A
#
# COMPACT_ATOMS: atom_id res chain seq x y z
N MET A 1 -5.43 5.49 24.39
CA MET A 1 -6.13 5.22 23.12
C MET A 1 -5.09 4.73 22.12
N THR A 2 -5.22 3.53 21.58
CA THR A 2 -4.29 3.04 20.56
C THR A 2 -4.79 3.51 19.20
N ILE A 3 -4.04 4.38 18.53
CA ILE A 3 -4.34 4.76 17.14
C ILE A 3 -4.08 3.52 16.28
N LYS A 4 -5.12 2.99 15.64
CA LYS A 4 -4.99 1.87 14.71
C LYS A 4 -4.48 2.44 13.38
N ILE A 5 -3.17 2.34 13.14
CA ILE A 5 -2.56 2.80 11.89
C ILE A 5 -3.04 1.88 10.76
N LYS A 6 -3.57 2.48 9.69
CA LYS A 6 -4.04 1.78 8.49
C LYS A 6 -2.85 1.27 7.69
N ASN A 7 -2.95 0.07 7.12
CA ASN A 7 -1.93 -0.44 6.20
C ASN A 7 -2.13 0.21 4.84
N ILE A 8 -1.08 0.81 4.31
CA ILE A 8 -1.14 1.57 3.07
C ILE A 8 -0.23 0.97 2.00
N ALA A 9 -0.70 0.97 0.76
CA ALA A 9 0.10 0.60 -0.41
C ALA A 9 0.99 1.75 -0.85
N HIS A 10 0.44 2.97 -0.85
CA HIS A 10 1.11 4.20 -1.27
C HIS A 10 0.75 5.35 -0.33
N LEU A 11 1.71 6.27 -0.21
CA LEU A 11 1.61 7.53 0.49
C LEU A 11 2.22 8.60 -0.40
N ARG A 12 1.51 9.71 -0.60
CA ARG A 12 2.04 10.88 -1.33
C ARG A 12 1.44 12.17 -0.78
N GLU A 13 2.19 13.26 -0.89
CA GLU A 13 1.68 14.60 -0.63
C GLU A 13 1.05 15.15 -1.91
N ASP A 14 -0.06 15.87 -1.78
CA ASP A 14 -0.65 16.63 -2.88
C ASP A 14 -0.05 18.05 -2.99
N GLN A 15 -0.47 18.81 -4.00
CA GLN A 15 0.03 20.17 -4.24
C GLN A 15 -0.28 21.18 -3.12
N ASN A 16 -1.18 20.84 -2.19
CA ASN A 16 -1.58 21.70 -1.07
C ASN A 16 -0.93 21.27 0.26
N GLY A 17 -0.04 20.27 0.21
CA GLY A 17 0.60 19.73 1.39
C GLY A 17 -0.25 18.70 2.16
N VAL A 18 -1.30 18.16 1.52
CA VAL A 18 -2.16 17.15 2.14
C VAL A 18 -1.67 15.75 1.80
N TRP A 19 -1.47 14.93 2.83
CA TRP A 19 -1.13 13.52 2.66
C TRP A 19 -2.32 12.70 2.15
N LEU A 20 -2.11 12.03 1.02
CA LEU A 20 -3.05 11.10 0.40
C LEU A 20 -2.55 9.66 0.61
N GLU A 21 -3.36 8.90 1.33
CA GLU A 21 -3.13 7.48 1.57
C GLU A 21 -3.89 6.63 0.54
N HIS A 22 -3.26 5.58 0.03
CA HIS A 22 -3.93 4.49 -0.69
C HIS A 22 -3.95 3.24 0.19
N ASP A 23 -5.14 2.78 0.54
CA ASP A 23 -5.32 1.56 1.35
C ASP A 23 -4.68 0.34 0.67
N LEU A 24 -4.03 -0.51 1.46
CA LEU A 24 -3.35 -1.68 0.91
C LEU A 24 -4.34 -2.73 0.37
N ASN A 25 -5.47 -2.97 1.03
CA ASN A 25 -6.44 -3.94 0.55
C ASN A 25 -7.13 -3.45 -0.73
N ASP A 26 -7.55 -2.19 -0.75
CA ASP A 26 -8.17 -1.57 -1.93
C ASP A 26 -7.20 -1.58 -3.13
N HIS A 27 -5.91 -1.32 -2.89
CA HIS A 27 -4.85 -1.43 -3.90
C HIS A 27 -4.73 -2.85 -4.46
N LEU A 28 -4.59 -3.85 -3.60
CA LEU A 28 -4.43 -5.25 -4.02
C LEU A 28 -5.65 -5.74 -4.82
N ALA A 29 -6.86 -5.43 -4.35
CA ALA A 29 -8.10 -5.79 -5.04
C ALA A 29 -8.23 -5.10 -6.40
N SER A 30 -7.89 -3.82 -6.48
CA SER A 30 -7.97 -3.04 -7.74
C SER A 30 -6.94 -3.53 -8.76
N VAL A 31 -5.69 -3.77 -8.34
CA VAL A 31 -4.64 -4.32 -9.22
C VAL A 31 -5.00 -5.72 -9.69
N ALA A 32 -5.51 -6.58 -8.80
CA ALA A 32 -5.97 -7.91 -9.16
C ALA A 32 -7.08 -7.87 -10.21
N ALA A 33 -8.08 -6.99 -10.04
CA ALA A 33 -9.17 -6.84 -11.01
C ALA A 33 -8.68 -6.39 -12.39
N ILE A 34 -7.74 -5.43 -12.44
CA ILE A 34 -7.16 -4.94 -13.69
C ILE A 34 -6.30 -6.04 -14.36
N ALA A 35 -5.44 -6.71 -13.59
CA ALA A 35 -4.60 -7.80 -14.10
C ALA A 35 -5.45 -8.96 -14.65
N ALA A 36 -6.56 -9.29 -13.98
CA ALA A 36 -7.53 -10.28 -14.42
C ALA A 36 -8.12 -9.95 -15.80
N VAL A 37 -8.45 -8.68 -16.05
CA VAL A 37 -8.99 -8.22 -17.35
C VAL A 37 -7.95 -8.38 -18.46
N PHE A 38 -6.70 -8.01 -18.22
CA PHE A 38 -5.64 -8.16 -19.22
C PHE A 38 -5.32 -9.63 -19.54
N ALA A 39 -5.37 -10.51 -18.55
CA ALA A 39 -5.03 -11.92 -18.73
C ALA A 39 -6.20 -12.78 -19.26
N ASP A 40 -7.40 -12.22 -19.35
CA ASP A 40 -8.62 -12.92 -19.76
C ASP A 40 -8.53 -13.42 -21.21
N GLU A 41 -7.93 -12.62 -22.11
CA GLU A 41 -7.69 -13.00 -23.51
C GLU A 41 -6.82 -14.26 -23.64
N PHE A 42 -5.98 -14.52 -22.63
CA PHE A 42 -5.10 -15.68 -22.57
C PHE A 42 -5.67 -16.83 -21.72
N ASN A 43 -6.94 -16.73 -21.30
CA ASN A 43 -7.60 -17.67 -20.40
C ASN A 43 -6.83 -17.88 -19.06
N ASN A 44 -6.15 -16.83 -18.59
CA ASN A 44 -5.31 -16.83 -17.37
C ASN A 44 -5.79 -15.81 -16.32
N ARG A 45 -7.07 -15.46 -16.36
CA ARG A 45 -7.72 -14.50 -15.46
C ARG A 45 -7.44 -14.81 -13.98
N ASP A 46 -7.59 -16.07 -13.59
CA ASP A 46 -7.43 -16.55 -12.21
C ASP A 46 -5.99 -16.39 -11.71
N TRP A 47 -5.01 -16.79 -12.53
CA TRP A 47 -3.58 -16.62 -12.22
C TRP A 47 -3.19 -15.15 -12.06
N ALA A 48 -3.66 -14.28 -12.95
CA ALA A 48 -3.38 -12.85 -12.86
C ALA A 48 -4.09 -12.18 -11.68
N THR A 49 -5.31 -12.62 -11.35
CA THR A 49 -6.02 -12.17 -10.13
C THR A 49 -5.19 -12.52 -8.90
N ALA A 50 -4.73 -13.77 -8.78
CA ALA A 50 -3.92 -14.23 -7.67
C ALA A 50 -2.58 -13.47 -7.58
N ALA A 51 -1.89 -13.31 -8.71
CA ALA A 51 -0.65 -12.53 -8.77
C ALA A 51 -0.87 -11.08 -8.32
N GLY A 52 -1.93 -10.42 -8.78
CA GLY A 52 -2.29 -9.06 -8.37
C GLY A 52 -2.60 -8.94 -6.88
N MET A 53 -3.31 -9.91 -6.30
CA MET A 53 -3.58 -9.92 -4.85
C MET A 53 -2.32 -10.15 -4.00
N LEU A 54 -1.34 -10.89 -4.51
CA LEU A 54 -0.17 -11.32 -3.75
C LEU A 54 1.05 -10.43 -3.92
N HIS A 55 1.15 -9.67 -5.02
CA HIS A 55 2.40 -8.97 -5.40
C HIS A 55 2.96 -8.07 -4.30
N ASP A 56 2.09 -7.39 -3.55
CA ASP A 56 2.42 -6.43 -2.51
C ASP A 56 2.02 -6.90 -1.10
N LEU A 57 1.70 -8.19 -0.91
CA LEU A 57 1.26 -8.71 0.39
C LEU A 57 2.30 -8.46 1.50
N GLY A 58 3.60 -8.43 1.14
CA GLY A 58 4.69 -8.09 2.04
C GLY A 58 4.55 -6.71 2.70
N LYS A 59 3.78 -5.78 2.11
CA LYS A 59 3.52 -4.46 2.67
C LYS A 59 2.72 -4.51 3.97
N TYR A 60 2.05 -5.61 4.31
CA TYR A 60 1.43 -5.80 5.63
C TYR A 60 2.46 -5.97 6.76
N ASN A 61 3.75 -6.17 6.45
CA ASN A 61 4.80 -6.22 7.45
C ASN A 61 4.91 -4.86 8.17
N PRO A 62 4.81 -4.80 9.52
CA PRO A 62 4.92 -3.55 10.27
C PRO A 62 6.22 -2.78 10.01
N GLN A 63 7.34 -3.46 9.80
CA GLN A 63 8.62 -2.80 9.46
C GLN A 63 8.57 -2.13 8.09
N TRP A 64 7.89 -2.76 7.12
CA TRP A 64 7.67 -2.17 5.81
C TRP A 64 6.77 -0.94 5.89
N GLN A 65 5.68 -0.99 6.68
CA GLN A 65 4.81 0.16 6.89
C GLN A 65 5.56 1.34 7.53
N LYS A 66 6.44 1.08 8.50
CA LYS A 66 7.32 2.11 9.09
C LYS A 66 8.26 2.71 8.04
N TYR A 67 8.94 1.86 7.25
CA TYR A 67 9.82 2.28 6.17
C TYR A 67 9.08 3.16 5.14
N LEU A 68 7.90 2.75 4.70
CA LEU A 68 7.10 3.44 3.71
C LEU A 68 6.66 4.82 4.20
N ARG A 69 6.21 4.95 5.46
CA ARG A 69 5.82 6.24 6.04
C ARG A 69 7.02 7.17 6.21
N ARG A 70 8.16 6.65 6.66
CA ARG A 70 9.41 7.41 6.83
C ARG A 70 9.95 7.97 5.50
N ASN A 71 9.94 7.18 4.44
CA ASN A 71 10.59 7.56 3.18
C ASN A 71 9.69 8.30 2.20
N ASN A 72 8.37 8.16 2.33
CA ASN A 72 7.42 8.90 1.50
C ASN A 72 6.89 10.17 2.17
N GLY A 73 7.25 10.43 3.44
CA GLY A 73 7.19 11.77 4.05
C GLY A 73 6.22 12.00 5.22
N ASP A 74 5.64 10.98 5.88
CA ASP A 74 4.59 11.18 6.91
C ASP A 74 5.02 10.97 8.39
N TYR A 75 5.14 12.12 9.08
CA TYR A 75 4.85 12.59 10.46
C TYR A 75 4.58 11.69 11.69
N SER A 76 4.83 10.38 11.72
CA SER A 76 4.54 9.59 12.95
C SER A 76 5.66 9.51 14.02
N GLU A 77 6.73 10.29 13.89
CA GLU A 77 7.71 10.41 14.97
C GLU A 77 7.47 11.76 15.67
N GLU A 78 6.92 11.73 16.90
CA GLU A 78 7.52 12.61 17.89
C GLU A 78 9.01 12.25 17.89
N ASP A 79 9.82 13.11 17.29
CA ASP A 79 11.26 13.08 17.42
C ASP A 79 11.58 13.20 18.92
N ASN A 80 11.73 12.04 19.57
CA ASN A 80 12.15 11.94 20.95
C ASN A 80 13.68 11.93 21.06
N GLY A 81 14.39 12.59 20.13
CA GLY A 81 15.79 12.99 20.22
C GLY A 81 16.63 12.12 21.14
N GLN A 82 16.94 10.90 20.70
CA GLN A 82 17.91 10.02 21.35
C GLN A 82 18.83 9.37 20.31
N ASP A 83 19.54 10.24 19.60
CA ASP A 83 20.77 9.92 18.89
C ASP A 83 21.85 10.93 19.35
#